data_AF-A0AAW7SHV0-F1
#
_entry.id   AF-A0AAW7SHV0-F1
#
_cell.length_a   1.000
_cell.length_b   1.000
_cell.length_c   1.000
_cell.angle_alpha   90.00
_cell.angle_beta   90.00
_cell.angle_gamma   90.00
#
_symmetry.space_group_name_H-M   'P 1'
#
loop_
_entity.id
_entity.type
_entity.pdbx_description
1 polymer ?
#
loop_
_entity_poly.entity_id
_entity_poly.type
_entity_poly.pdbx_seq_one_letter_code
_entity_poly.pdbx_strand_id
1 'polypeptide(L)'
;MLIREQGRLIKLLRAEPPKRPSIRARARECVIGTFRVDEPVPTGLLDTLSRDERKLLDRWLKAYRESKARDQVRPVLAGAPEQLERLVGALEVAADTLSG
;
A
#
# COMPACT_ATOMS: atom_id res chain seq x y z
N MET A 1 8.70 -14.88 -5.58
CA MET A 1 8.91 -14.10 -4.33
C MET A 1 7.54 -13.66 -3.81
N LEU A 2 7.36 -13.70 -2.49
CA LEU A 2 6.18 -13.19 -1.79
C LEU A 2 6.55 -11.92 -1.02
N ILE A 3 5.60 -11.00 -0.91
CA ILE A 3 5.75 -9.75 -0.17
C ILE A 3 4.66 -9.69 0.89
N ARG A 4 5.03 -9.44 2.15
CA ARG A 4 4.08 -9.31 3.26
C ARG A 4 4.22 -7.98 3.96
N GLU A 5 3.10 -7.31 4.17
CA GLU A 5 2.99 -6.11 5.02
C GLU A 5 2.77 -6.53 6.48
N GLN A 6 3.55 -5.93 7.39
CA GLN A 6 3.42 -6.06 8.84
C GLN A 6 3.48 -4.66 9.46
N GLY A 7 2.34 -3.98 9.48
CA GLY A 7 2.29 -2.56 9.80
C GLY A 7 3.12 -1.75 8.80
N ARG A 8 4.17 -1.07 9.26
CA ARG A 8 5.08 -0.31 8.39
C ARG A 8 6.27 -1.12 7.86
N LEU A 9 6.39 -2.38 8.27
CA LEU A 9 7.47 -3.27 7.84
C LEU A 9 7.02 -4.12 6.66
N ILE A 10 7.84 -4.15 5.62
CA ILE A 10 7.67 -5.02 4.46
C ILE A 10 8.67 -6.15 4.55
N LYS A 11 8.18 -7.40 4.46
CA LYS A 11 9.00 -8.61 4.45
C LYS A 11 9.00 -9.23 3.06
N LEU A 12 10.19 -9.49 2.53
CA LEU A 12 10.40 -10.22 1.28
C LEU A 12 10.73 -11.67 1.58
N LEU A 13 10.00 -12.58 0.94
CA LEU A 13 10.11 -14.03 1.16
C LEU A 13 10.40 -14.73 -0.17
N ARG A 14 11.40 -15.63 -0.19
CA ARG A 14 11.62 -16.57 -1.29
C ARG A 14 11.06 -17.92 -0.89
N ALA A 15 10.29 -18.54 -1.77
CA ALA A 15 9.96 -19.95 -1.61
C ALA A 15 11.19 -20.76 -2.04
N GLU A 16 11.78 -21.51 -1.11
CA GLU A 16 12.80 -22.50 -1.44
C GLU A 16 12.10 -23.79 -1.89
N PRO A 17 12.47 -24.34 -3.06
CA PRO A 17 12.00 -25.65 -3.46
C PRO A 17 12.51 -26.69 -2.46
N PRO A 18 11.68 -27.69 -2.11
CA PRO A 18 12.10 -28.70 -1.16
C PRO A 18 13.34 -29.44 -1.68
N LYS A 19 14.41 -29.46 -0.88
CA LYS A 19 15.69 -30.13 -1.22
C LYS A 19 15.56 -31.64 -1.49
N ARG A 20 14.41 -32.26 -1.16
CA ARG A 20 14.08 -33.65 -1.46
C ARG A 20 12.65 -33.75 -1.98
N PRO A 21 12.39 -34.46 -3.09
CA PRO A 21 11.05 -34.74 -3.57
C PRO A 21 10.43 -35.83 -2.70
N SER A 22 10.02 -35.49 -1.47
CA SER A 22 9.13 -36.36 -0.70
C SER A 22 7.71 -35.84 -0.81
N ILE A 23 6.73 -36.75 -0.84
CA ILE A 23 5.29 -36.49 -1.01
C ILE A 23 4.73 -35.51 0.05
N ARG A 24 5.49 -35.23 1.13
CA ARG A 24 5.15 -34.32 2.23
C ARG A 24 6.09 -33.11 2.37
N ALA A 25 6.99 -32.84 1.42
CA ALA A 25 7.93 -31.73 1.54
C ALA A 25 7.26 -30.39 1.14
N ARG A 26 6.79 -29.63 2.13
CA ARG A 26 6.27 -28.27 1.93
C ARG A 26 7.40 -27.34 1.53
N ALA A 27 7.18 -26.52 0.50
CA ALA A 27 8.08 -25.42 0.15
C ALA A 27 8.29 -24.53 1.38
N ARG A 28 9.55 -24.26 1.73
CA ARG A 28 9.90 -23.43 2.89
C ARG A 28 10.00 -21.99 2.43
N GLU A 29 9.34 -21.07 3.12
CA GLU A 29 9.50 -19.65 2.87
C GLU A 29 10.66 -19.12 3.70
N CYS A 30 11.67 -18.56 3.03
CA CYS A 30 12.82 -17.93 3.67
C CYS A 30 12.72 -16.42 3.52
N VAL A 31 12.87 -15.70 4.64
CA VAL A 31 12.92 -14.23 4.62
C VAL A 31 14.25 -13.81 3.99
N ILE A 32 14.17 -13.06 2.88
CA ILE A 32 15.33 -12.53 2.15
C ILE A 32 15.74 -11.18 2.74
N GLY A 33 14.76 -10.42 3.23
CA GLY A 33 15.01 -9.17 3.91
C GLY A 33 13.74 -8.47 4.35
N THR A 34 13.95 -7.43 5.13
CA THR A 34 12.90 -6.60 5.69
C THR A 34 13.29 -5.14 5.57
N PHE A 35 12.36 -4.29 5.22
CA PHE A 35 12.58 -2.84 5.16
C PHE A 35 11.31 -2.09 5.56
N ARG A 36 11.44 -0.82 5.89
CA ARG A 36 10.30 0.04 6.21
C ARG A 36 9.77 0.68 4.94
N VAL A 37 8.46 0.76 4.82
CA VAL A 37 7.83 1.25 3.60
C VAL A 37 8.04 2.75 3.34
N ASP A 38 8.31 3.49 4.41
CA ASP A 38 8.59 4.94 4.38
C ASP A 38 10.08 5.24 4.09
N GLU A 39 10.92 4.21 4.01
CA GLU A 39 12.36 4.33 3.81
C GLU A 39 12.77 3.78 2.43
N PRO A 40 13.89 4.26 1.85
CA PRO A 40 14.42 3.65 0.66
C PRO A 40 14.75 2.17 0.90
N VAL A 41 14.46 1.32 -0.08
CA VAL A 41 14.80 -0.11 0.01
C VAL A 41 16.33 -0.23 0.14
N PRO A 42 16.85 -0.97 1.14
CA PRO A 42 18.28 -1.12 1.33
C PRO A 42 18.96 -1.65 0.06
N THR A 43 20.03 -1.01 -0.39
CA THR A 43 20.76 -1.40 -1.61
C THR A 43 21.28 -2.83 -1.53
N GLY A 44 21.84 -3.23 -0.38
CA GLY A 44 22.26 -4.60 -0.14
C GLY A 44 21.13 -5.62 -0.26
N LEU A 45 19.89 -5.26 0.10
CA LEU A 45 18.72 -6.11 -0.12
C LEU A 45 18.40 -6.21 -1.61
N LEU A 46 18.39 -5.08 -2.33
CA LEU A 46 18.19 -5.08 -3.78
C LEU A 46 19.20 -6.00 -4.45
N ASP A 47 20.47 -5.95 -4.07
CA ASP A 47 21.54 -6.76 -4.66
C ASP A 47 21.31 -8.27 -4.54
N THR A 48 20.61 -8.74 -3.51
CA THR A 48 20.22 -10.16 -3.35
C THR A 48 19.05 -10.60 -4.23
N LEU A 49 18.32 -9.65 -4.83
CA LEU A 49 17.14 -9.92 -5.65
C LEU A 49 17.53 -10.15 -7.11
N SER A 50 16.89 -11.13 -7.72
CA SER A 50 16.95 -11.31 -9.17
C SER A 50 16.28 -10.15 -9.89
N ARG A 51 16.54 -10.00 -11.19
CA ARG A 51 15.90 -8.97 -12.02
C ARG A 51 14.37 -9.03 -11.97
N ASP A 52 13.81 -10.23 -12.00
CA ASP A 52 12.36 -10.43 -11.98
C ASP A 52 11.76 -10.13 -10.61
N GLU A 53 12.50 -10.44 -9.54
CA GLU A 53 12.10 -10.09 -8.18
C GLU A 53 12.13 -8.58 -7.96
N ARG A 54 13.13 -7.87 -8.50
CA ARG A 54 13.17 -6.40 -8.47
C ARG A 54 11.98 -5.79 -9.21
N LYS A 55 11.63 -6.31 -10.39
CA LYS A 55 10.43 -5.88 -11.14
C LYS A 55 9.14 -6.17 -10.40
N LEU A 56 9.07 -7.30 -9.68
CA LEU A 56 7.91 -7.64 -8.86
C LEU A 56 7.80 -6.67 -7.67
N LEU A 57 8.91 -6.38 -7.00
CA LEU A 57 8.98 -5.43 -5.90
C LEU A 57 8.57 -4.02 -6.34
N ASP A 58 9.08 -3.55 -7.47
CA ASP A 58 8.75 -2.23 -8.02
C ASP A 58 7.25 -2.08 -8.30
N ARG A 59 6.65 -3.07 -8.98
CA ARG A 59 5.21 -3.10 -9.24
C ARG A 59 4.39 -3.11 -7.96
N TRP A 60 4.82 -3.89 -6.97
CA TRP A 60 4.15 -3.96 -5.67
C TRP A 60 4.24 -2.63 -4.93
N LEU A 61 5.41 -1.97 -4.90
CA LEU A 61 5.60 -0.66 -4.25
C LEU A 61 4.75 0.42 -4.92
N LYS A 62 4.63 0.40 -6.24
CA LYS A 62 3.75 1.32 -6.97
C LYS A 62 2.29 1.13 -6.55
N ALA A 63 1.79 -0.11 -6.59
CA ALA A 63 0.42 -0.42 -6.17
C ALA A 63 0.16 -0.07 -4.70
N TYR A 64 1.14 -0.29 -3.82
CA TYR A 64 1.06 0.08 -2.41
C TYR A 64 0.88 1.58 -2.22
N ARG A 65 1.70 2.40 -2.89
CA ARG A 65 1.62 3.87 -2.80
C ARG A 65 0.28 4.39 -3.31
N GLU A 66 -0.21 3.84 -4.43
CA GLU A 66 -1.53 4.19 -4.96
C GLU A 66 -2.66 3.82 -3.98
N SER A 67 -2.57 2.64 -3.33
CA SER A 67 -3.54 2.25 -2.31
C SER A 67 -3.52 3.20 -1.11
N LYS A 68 -2.32 3.56 -0.61
CA LYS A 68 -2.19 4.50 0.51
C LYS A 68 -2.70 5.90 0.18
N ALA A 69 -2.47 6.39 -1.04
CA ALA A 69 -3.04 7.65 -1.49
C ALA A 69 -4.56 7.61 -1.47
N ARG A 70 -5.18 6.51 -1.93
CA ARG A 70 -6.64 6.33 -1.86
C ARG A 70 -7.16 6.28 -0.42
N ASP A 71 -6.49 5.55 0.46
CA ASP A 71 -6.87 5.46 1.87
C ASP A 71 -6.82 6.82 2.58
N GLN A 72 -5.87 7.69 2.22
CA GLN A 72 -5.77 9.06 2.75
C GLN A 72 -6.90 9.97 2.26
N VAL A 73 -7.34 9.81 1.01
CA VAL A 73 -8.38 10.64 0.40
C VAL A 73 -9.79 10.20 0.81
N ARG A 74 -9.99 8.90 1.05
CA ARG A 74 -11.29 8.31 1.40
C ARG A 74 -12.03 9.00 2.57
N PRO A 75 -11.41 9.35 3.71
CA PRO A 75 -12.11 10.03 4.80
C PRO A 75 -12.52 11.46 4.43
N VAL A 76 -11.72 12.16 3.63
CA VAL A 76 -12.06 13.51 3.14
C VAL A 76 -13.29 13.46 2.25
N LEU A 77 -13.35 12.49 1.35
CA LEU A 77 -14.51 12.28 0.49
C LEU A 77 -15.75 11.83 1.26
N ALA A 78 -15.58 11.09 2.37
CA ALA A 78 -16.72 10.66 3.19
C ALA A 78 -17.44 11.85 3.86
N GLY A 79 -16.72 12.91 4.25
CA GLY A 79 -17.29 14.13 4.83
C GLY A 79 -17.72 15.19 3.81
N ALA A 80 -17.41 15.00 2.52
CA ALA A 80 -17.68 15.98 1.48
C ALA A 80 -19.18 16.31 1.28
N PRO A 81 -20.12 15.34 1.33
CA PRO A 81 -21.54 15.64 1.17
C PRO A 81 -22.10 16.58 2.24
N GLU A 82 -21.83 16.30 3.51
CA GLU A 82 -22.29 17.14 4.64
C GLU A 82 -21.69 18.56 4.56
N GLN A 83 -20.44 18.66 4.11
CA GLN A 83 -19.77 19.95 3.93
C GLN A 83 -20.38 20.74 2.76
N LEU A 84 -20.77 20.06 1.68
CA LEU A 84 -21.47 20.67 0.55
C LEU A 84 -22.88 21.14 0.94
N GLU A 85 -23.65 20.33 1.66
CA GLU A 85 -24.98 20.69 2.15
C GLU A 85 -24.94 21.94 3.04
N ARG A 86 -23.94 22.03 3.94
CA ARG A 86 -23.75 23.23 4.78
C ARG A 86 -23.45 24.48 3.95
N LEU A 87 -22.66 24.37 2.89
CA LEU A 87 -22.33 25.51 2.02
C LEU A 87 -23.55 25.97 1.21
N VAL A 88 -24.34 25.03 0.68
CA VAL A 88 -25.57 25.35 -0.05
C VAL A 88 -26.56 26.06 0.87
N GLY A 89 -26.80 25.53 2.07
CA GLY A 89 -27.69 26.18 3.04
C GLY A 89 -27.21 27.58 3.46
N ALA A 90 -25.91 27.80 3.61
CA ALA A 90 -25.37 29.12 3.91
C ALA A 90 -25.57 30.13 2.76
N LEU A 91 -25.49 29.66 1.50
CA LEU A 91 -25.75 30.48 0.32
C LEU A 91 -27.24 30.83 0.18
N GLU A 92 -28.14 29.88 0.47
CA GLU A 92 -29.58 30.12 0.49
C GLU A 92 -29.94 31.20 1.52
N VAL A 93 -29.44 31.08 2.75
CA VAL A 93 -29.65 32.09 3.80
C VAL A 93 -29.09 33.45 3.37
N ALA A 94 -27.89 33.49 2.77
CA ALA A 94 -27.31 34.75 2.30
C ALA A 94 -28.16 35.38 1.18
N ALA A 95 -28.70 34.57 0.26
CA ALA A 95 -29.58 35.04 -0.81
C ALA A 95 -30.90 35.61 -0.25
N ASP A 96 -31.47 34.95 0.75
CA ASP A 96 -32.68 35.42 1.45
C ASP A 96 -32.42 36.76 2.15
N THR A 97 -31.27 36.92 2.81
CA THR A 97 -30.91 38.20 3.47
C THR A 97 -30.67 39.35 2.51
N LEU A 98 -30.30 39.09 1.26
CA LEU A 98 -30.09 40.12 0.23
C LEU A 98 -31.38 40.50 -0.51
N SER A 99 -32.43 39.67 -0.39
CA SER A 99 -33.69 39.84 -1.12
C SER A 99 -34.83 40.40 -0.26
N GLY A 100 -34.64 40.54 1.05
CA GLY A 100 -35.58 41.14 2.00
C GLY A 100 -35.15 42.52 2.47
#